data_AF-A0A2N9LUN9-F1
#
_entry.id   AF-A0A2N9LUN9-F1
#
_cell.length_a   1.000
_cell.length_b   1.000
_cell.length_c   1.000
_cell.angle_alpha   90.00
_cell.angle_beta   90.00
_cell.angle_gamma   90.00
#
_symmetry.space_group_name_H-M   'P 1'
#
loop_
_entity.id
_entity.type
_entity.pdbx_description
1 polymer ?
#
loop_
_entity_poly.entity_id
_entity_poly.type
_entity_poly.pdbx_seq_one_letter_code
_entity_poly.pdbx_strand_id
1 'polypeptide(L)' 'MVVKDWKAIAKANGLELTARDLDRVVSPLDNLEGIFRPLVDGLTPDVEPSFVLPAEENE' A
#
# COMPACT_ATOMS: atom_id res chain seq x y z
N MET A 1 -13.83 5.40 10.21
CA MET A 1 -12.64 4.95 9.47
C MET A 1 -13.13 4.21 8.24
N VAL A 2 -12.75 4.66 7.03
CA VAL A 2 -13.16 3.96 5.80
C VAL A 2 -12.40 2.64 5.76
N VAL A 3 -13.11 1.53 5.90
CA VAL A 3 -12.55 0.19 5.72
C VAL A 3 -12.13 0.08 4.26
N LYS A 4 -10.87 -0.28 4.03
CA LYS A 4 -10.30 -0.40 2.69
C LYS A 4 -10.84 -1.68 2.08
N ASP A 5 -11.59 -1.58 0.98
CA ASP A 5 -12.14 -2.76 0.33
C ASP A 5 -11.05 -3.47 -0.48
N TRP A 6 -10.34 -4.38 0.17
CA TRP A 6 -9.26 -5.16 -0.43
C TRP A 6 -9.73 -6.01 -1.62
N LYS A 7 -11.00 -6.43 -1.63
CA LYS A 7 -11.57 -7.20 -2.74
C LYS A 7 -11.79 -6.31 -3.96
N ALA A 8 -12.30 -5.10 -3.75
CA ALA A 8 -12.43 -4.11 -4.82
C ALA A 8 -11.06 -3.70 -5.37
N ILE A 9 -10.05 -3.53 -4.51
CA ILE A 9 -8.67 -3.22 -4.92
C ILE A 9 -8.09 -4.36 -5.77
N ALA A 10 -8.23 -5.62 -5.34
CA ALA A 10 -7.76 -6.76 -6.12
C ALA A 10 -8.41 -6.83 -7.51
N LYS A 11 -9.73 -6.59 -7.58
CA LYS A 11 -10.47 -6.52 -8.85
C LYS A 11 -9.98 -5.39 -9.75
N ALA A 12 -9.75 -4.20 -9.20
CA ALA A 12 -9.28 -3.05 -9.97
C ALA A 12 -7.86 -3.26 -10.54
N ASN A 13 -7.03 -4.06 -9.85
CA ASN A 13 -5.69 -4.43 -10.30
C ASN A 13 -5.66 -5.69 -11.18
N GLY A 14 -6.81 -6.26 -11.54
CA GLY A 14 -6.89 -7.46 -12.36
C GLY A 14 -6.27 -8.70 -11.71
N LEU A 15 -6.20 -8.74 -10.38
CA LEU A 15 -5.64 -9.90 -9.68
C LEU A 15 -6.63 -11.07 -9.74
N GLU A 16 -6.24 -12.15 -10.40
CA GLU A 16 -7.00 -13.39 -10.48
C GLU A 16 -6.84 -14.21 -9.20
N LEU A 17 -7.44 -13.73 -8.11
CA LEU A 17 -7.47 -14.42 -6.83
C LEU A 17 -8.82 -15.12 -6.65
N THR A 18 -8.78 -16.35 -6.11
CA THR A 18 -10.02 -17.01 -5.70
C THR A 18 -10.65 -16.27 -4.52
N ALA A 19 -11.96 -16.40 -4.32
CA ALA A 19 -12.64 -15.81 -3.17
C ALA A 19 -12.00 -16.27 -1.83
N ARG A 20 -11.57 -17.53 -1.77
CA ARG A 20 -10.88 -18.10 -0.60
C ARG A 20 -9.54 -17.44 -0.35
N ASP A 21 -8.76 -17.16 -1.40
CA ASP A 21 -7.46 -16.52 -1.26
C ASP A 21 -7.62 -15.06 -0.87
N LEU A 22 -8.63 -14.36 -1.41
CA LEU A 22 -9.02 -13.02 -0.97
C LEU A 22 -9.38 -13.01 0.52
N ASP A 23 -10.25 -13.91 0.97
CA ASP A 23 -10.66 -13.97 2.38
C ASP A 23 -9.48 -14.25 3.32
N ARG A 24 -8.48 -15.03 2.88
CA ARG A 24 -7.26 -15.30 3.65
C ARG A 24 -6.36 -14.08 3.81
N VAL A 25 -6.30 -13.19 2.81
CA VAL A 25 -5.37 -12.03 2.84
C VAL A 25 -6.00 -10.77 3.43
N VAL A 26 -7.33 -10.66 3.48
CA VAL A 26 -8.03 -9.48 4.02
C VAL A 26 -7.58 -9.15 5.45
N SER A 27 -7.61 -10.12 6.37
CA SER A 27 -7.27 -9.86 7.78
C SER A 27 -5.79 -9.46 7.98
N PRO A 28 -4.80 -10.13 7.37
CA PRO A 28 -3.42 -9.65 7.38
C PRO A 28 -3.25 -8.23 6.80
N LEU A 29 -3.92 -7.90 5.70
CA LEU A 29 -3.85 -6.57 5.08
C LEU A 29 -4.48 -5.48 5.96
N ASP A 30 -5.61 -5.77 6.62
CA ASP A 30 -6.21 -4.88 7.60
C ASP A 30 -5.27 -4.61 8.78
N ASN A 31 -4.58 -5.64 9.28
CA ASN A 31 -3.61 -5.48 10.35
C ASN A 31 -2.42 -4.60 9.92
N LEU A 32 -1.89 -4.81 8.72
CA LEU A 32 -0.81 -3.99 8.18
C LEU A 32 -1.27 -2.53 8.02
N GLU A 33 -2.45 -2.28 7.47
CA GLU A 33 -3.01 -0.92 7.37
C GLU A 33 -3.14 -0.28 8.77
N GLY A 34 -3.60 -1.02 9.77
CA GLY A 34 -3.69 -0.54 11.15
C GLY A 34 -2.33 -0.16 11.77
N ILE A 35 -1.26 -0.87 11.40
CA ILE A 35 0.11 -0.59 11.87
C ILE A 35 0.73 0.60 11.13
N PHE A 36 0.60 0.65 9.80
CA PHE A 36 1.31 1.63 8.97
C PHE A 36 0.57 2.96 8.84
N ARG A 37 -0.76 2.97 8.86
CA ARG A 37 -1.53 4.21 8.65
C ARG A 37 -1.22 5.30 9.68
N PRO A 38 -1.05 5.01 10.99
CA PRO A 38 -0.66 6.02 11.97
C PRO A 38 0.73 6.63 11.71
N LEU A 39 1.62 5.95 10.98
CA LEU A 39 2.95 6.49 10.69
C LEU A 39 2.87 7.72 9.77
N VAL A 40 1.80 7.85 8.99
CA VAL A 40 1.56 9.02 8.12
C VAL A 40 1.38 10.29 8.94
N ASP A 41 0.84 10.18 10.16
CA ASP A 41 0.61 11.34 11.03
C ASP A 41 1.92 12.01 11.48
N GLY A 42 3.04 11.30 11.39
CA GLY A 42 4.38 11.82 11.68
C GLY A 42 5.14 12.37 10.47
N LEU A 43 4.59 12.26 9.25
CA LEU A 43 5.26 12.76 8.05
C LEU A 43 5.07 14.27 7.92
N THR A 44 6.18 15.00 7.77
CA THR A 44 6.16 16.43 7.46
C THR A 44 6.47 16.67 5.98
N PRO A 45 6.00 17.78 5.38
CA PRO A 45 6.20 18.04 3.95
C PRO A 45 7.67 18.14 3.51
N ASP A 46 8.57 18.44 4.45
CA ASP A 46 10.02 18.54 4.26
C ASP A 46 10.75 17.19 4.31
N VAL A 47 10.08 16.11 4.69
CA VAL A 47 10.67 14.76 4.64
C VAL A 47 10.72 14.29 3.19
N GLU A 48 11.93 14.28 2.63
CA GLU A 48 12.17 13.70 1.32
C GLU A 48 12.11 12.16 1.36
N PRO A 49 11.63 11.50 0.28
CA PRO A 49 11.72 10.06 0.16
C PRO A 49 13.16 9.57 0.29
N SER A 50 13.38 8.48 1.03
CA SER A 50 14.67 7.79 1.09
C SER A 50 14.94 7.02 -0.21
N PHE A 51 15.05 7.75 -1.32
CA PHE A 51 15.23 7.25 -2.67
C PHE A 51 16.16 8.19 -3.42
N VAL A 52 17.12 7.63 -4.17
CA VAL A 52 18.06 8.40 -4.98
C VAL A 52 17.80 8.07 -6.45
N LEU A 53 17.47 9.09 -7.25
CA LEU A 53 17.41 8.94 -8.70
C LEU A 53 18.83 8.81 -9.23
N PRO A 54 19.13 7.81 -10.08
CA PRO A 54 20.40 7.81 -10.80
C PRO A 54 20.47 9.05 -11.68
N ALA A 55 21.60 9.77 -11.62
CA ALA A 55 21.82 10.93 -12.48
C ALA A 55 21.82 10.45 -13.93
N GLU A 56 21.08 11.13 -14.80
CA GLU A 56 21.24 10.93 -16.24
C GLU A 56 22.65 11.38 -16.61
N GLU A 57 23.52 10.43 -16.96
CA GLU A 57 24.79 10.72 -17.62
C GLU A 57 24.44 11.37 -18.96
N ASN A 58 24.44 12.70 -18.99
CA ASN A 58 24.45 13.43 -20.25
C ASN A 58 25.85 13.23 -20.85
N GLU A 59 25.94 12.44 -21.91
CA GLU A 59 27.12 12.40 -22.80
C GLU A 59 27.44 13.79 -23.38
#